data_AF-A0A0D7B7P1-F1
#
_entry.id   AF-A0A0D7B7P1-F1
#
_cell.length_a   1.000
_cell.length_b   1.000
_cell.length_c   1.000
_cell.angle_alpha   90.00
_cell.angle_beta   90.00
_cell.angle_gamma   90.00
#
_symmetry.space_group_name_H-M   'P 1'
#
loop_
_entity.id
_entity.type
_entity.pdbx_description
1 polymer ?
#
loop_
_entity_poly.entity_id
_entity_poly.type
_entity_poly.pdbx_seq_one_letter_code
_entity_poly.pdbx_strand_id
1 'polypeptide(L)'
;MPPKRTKSAKPSEQKAQTADTSVTRCVGGKRKRVDATAPTRGRRGNTAKKVKLEEIVYFRLLDVPADVLYEICSYLHPLMVLYLSRACKTLRSIFMSEASRYAWRTSFESIFFDGIRDVRSDICEPRLANLLFEDRCDRCLKSRKGEFPQFMLRVNLCQTCLYKSPDFLPAKFLRETAEEANNGKYVRHLGWIKRFTPSTPSLGYFGTPELFDRASFVEMVEETKDLTLDEFCVWRDKEKENFESLKDECRQLKEFKIEMAECAALEKAEKRRAAGVQRRKDIAARLAEAGYTTNRPGGEADEEFWGDVLRTLSRDKLTPSRYRTLISRQAPLTDKEWKEGDILKCLIDCGKIVEGDKLRAAREKKGSTGQRAKTVAEGLKRGAKSLS
;
A
#
# COMPACT_ATOMS: atom_id res chain seq x y z
N MET A 1 -23.31 2.01 -1.57
CA MET A 1 -24.63 1.61 -2.06
C MET A 1 -24.47 0.16 -2.49
N PRO A 2 -25.08 -0.78 -1.77
CA PRO A 2 -25.28 -2.14 -2.25
C PRO A 2 -26.16 -2.13 -3.52
N PRO A 3 -26.26 -3.25 -4.23
CA PRO A 3 -26.75 -3.29 -5.61
C PRO A 3 -28.16 -2.74 -5.74
N LYS A 4 -28.38 -1.90 -6.76
CA LYS A 4 -29.73 -1.73 -7.33
C LYS A 4 -30.12 -3.04 -7.98
N ARG A 5 -31.24 -3.62 -7.57
CA ARG A 5 -31.75 -4.86 -8.16
C ARG A 5 -32.06 -4.62 -9.61
N THR A 6 -31.52 -5.44 -10.50
CA THR A 6 -31.93 -5.44 -11.91
C THR A 6 -33.36 -5.93 -11.97
N LYS A 7 -34.31 -5.00 -12.13
CA LYS A 7 -35.72 -5.32 -12.38
C LYS A 7 -35.78 -6.32 -13.53
N SER A 8 -36.33 -7.51 -13.27
CA SER A 8 -36.60 -8.49 -14.32
C SER A 8 -37.57 -7.88 -15.32
N ALA A 9 -37.09 -7.62 -16.53
CA ALA A 9 -37.88 -7.08 -17.62
C ALA A 9 -38.95 -8.09 -18.06
N LYS A 10 -40.21 -7.65 -18.13
CA LYS A 10 -41.23 -8.26 -18.98
C LYS A 10 -41.37 -7.39 -20.25
N PRO A 11 -41.55 -7.98 -21.45
CA PRO A 11 -41.28 -7.32 -22.73
C PRO A 11 -42.50 -6.66 -23.38
N SER A 12 -42.20 -5.60 -24.14
CA SER A 12 -42.92 -4.94 -25.27
C SER A 12 -42.92 -3.42 -25.06
N GLU A 13 -42.81 -2.52 -26.04
CA GLU A 13 -42.83 -2.59 -27.49
C GLU A 13 -42.19 -1.29 -28.00
N GLN A 14 -41.52 -1.34 -29.15
CA GLN A 14 -40.85 -0.19 -29.76
C GLN A 14 -41.83 0.89 -30.20
N LYS A 15 -41.49 2.16 -29.95
CA LYS A 15 -41.80 3.25 -30.89
C LYS A 15 -40.74 4.35 -30.77
N ALA A 16 -40.01 4.53 -31.87
CA ALA A 16 -39.08 5.61 -32.10
C ALA A 16 -39.85 6.92 -32.32
N GLN A 17 -39.30 8.02 -31.80
CA GLN A 17 -39.49 9.35 -32.36
C GLN A 17 -38.34 10.27 -31.94
N THR A 18 -37.62 10.73 -32.95
CA THR A 18 -36.63 11.79 -32.97
C THR A 18 -37.31 13.15 -32.79
N ALA A 19 -36.72 14.04 -31.98
CA ALA A 19 -36.93 15.47 -32.12
C ALA A 19 -35.70 16.25 -31.64
N ASP A 20 -35.13 16.93 -32.62
CA ASP A 20 -34.17 18.03 -32.58
C ASP A 20 -34.84 19.29 -32.03
N THR A 21 -34.20 20.04 -31.12
CA THR A 21 -34.10 21.51 -31.18
C THR A 21 -33.37 22.14 -29.98
N SER A 22 -32.32 22.90 -30.33
CA SER A 22 -31.93 24.23 -29.87
C SER A 22 -32.32 24.73 -28.46
N VAL A 23 -31.31 25.06 -27.65
CA VAL A 23 -31.45 25.96 -26.50
C VAL A 23 -30.78 27.30 -26.76
N THR A 24 -31.62 28.32 -26.62
CA THR A 24 -31.41 29.75 -26.77
C THR A 24 -30.47 30.35 -25.72
N ARG A 25 -29.77 31.39 -26.17
CA ARG A 25 -28.89 32.32 -25.45
C ARG A 25 -29.64 33.16 -24.40
N CYS A 26 -28.93 33.55 -23.32
CA CYS A 26 -28.85 34.89 -22.69
C CYS A 26 -28.12 34.76 -21.33
N VAL A 27 -27.46 35.71 -20.66
CA VAL A 27 -26.85 37.03 -20.90
C VAL A 27 -26.10 37.36 -19.57
N GLY A 28 -24.95 38.05 -19.63
CA GLY A 28 -24.63 39.14 -18.68
C GLY A 28 -24.12 38.80 -17.28
N GLY A 29 -22.83 39.02 -17.04
CA GLY A 29 -22.25 39.10 -15.69
C GLY A 29 -20.79 39.55 -15.67
N LYS A 30 -20.48 40.73 -16.24
CA LYS A 30 -19.16 41.38 -16.11
C LYS A 30 -18.92 41.77 -14.65
N ARG A 31 -17.79 41.35 -14.06
CA ARG A 31 -17.18 42.06 -12.92
C ARG A 31 -15.71 42.35 -13.18
N LYS A 32 -15.37 43.54 -12.71
CA LYS A 32 -14.34 44.50 -13.13
C LYS A 32 -13.00 44.17 -12.46
N ARG A 33 -11.93 44.21 -13.27
CA ARG A 33 -10.53 44.18 -12.85
C ARG A 33 -10.18 45.55 -12.26
N VAL A 34 -9.52 45.57 -11.11
CA VAL A 34 -8.95 46.80 -10.51
C VAL A 34 -7.44 46.62 -10.46
N ASP A 35 -6.76 47.46 -11.22
CA ASP A 35 -5.32 47.70 -11.15
C ASP A 35 -5.03 48.69 -10.01
N ALA A 36 -3.93 48.48 -9.30
CA ALA A 36 -3.28 49.52 -8.50
C ALA A 36 -1.76 49.31 -8.54
N THR A 37 -1.10 50.15 -9.33
CA THR A 37 0.33 50.43 -9.34
C THR A 37 0.66 51.49 -8.29
N ALA A 38 1.75 51.30 -7.53
CA ALA A 38 2.76 52.33 -7.29
C ALA A 38 4.01 51.76 -6.56
N PRO A 39 5.22 52.33 -6.78
CA PRO A 39 6.49 51.66 -6.55
C PRO A 39 7.29 52.21 -5.36
N THR A 40 8.23 51.42 -4.83
CA THR A 40 9.35 51.91 -4.00
C THR A 40 10.69 51.32 -4.46
N ARG A 41 11.69 52.20 -4.53
CA ARG A 41 13.04 52.00 -5.09
C ARG A 41 14.04 51.49 -4.04
N GLY A 42 15.03 50.72 -4.52
CA GLY A 42 16.37 50.51 -3.94
C GLY A 42 16.58 49.07 -3.44
N ARG A 43 17.67 48.34 -3.73
CA ARG A 43 19.00 48.65 -4.28
C ARG A 43 19.76 47.31 -4.52
N ARG A 44 20.46 47.19 -5.67
CA ARG A 44 21.66 46.34 -6.01
C ARG A 44 21.56 44.83 -5.66
N GLY A 45 21.62 43.88 -6.60
CA GLY A 45 22.55 43.73 -7.70
C GLY A 45 23.49 42.55 -7.40
N ASN A 46 23.15 41.35 -7.89
CA ASN A 46 24.10 40.24 -8.02
C ASN A 46 23.60 39.25 -9.10
N THR A 47 24.09 39.41 -10.32
CA THR A 47 23.86 38.48 -11.42
C THR A 47 24.85 37.32 -11.32
N ALA A 48 24.50 36.30 -10.53
CA ALA A 48 25.12 34.98 -10.66
C ALA A 48 24.53 34.30 -11.90
N LYS A 49 25.39 34.02 -12.90
CA LYS A 49 25.06 33.24 -14.09
C LYS A 49 24.44 31.91 -13.66
N LYS A 50 23.12 31.77 -13.80
CA LYS A 50 22.46 30.46 -13.73
C LYS A 50 22.89 29.69 -14.98
N VAL A 51 23.64 28.62 -14.74
CA VAL A 51 23.84 27.53 -15.70
C VAL A 51 22.46 27.18 -16.27
N LYS A 52 22.36 27.22 -17.61
CA LYS A 52 21.18 26.84 -18.37
C LYS A 52 20.95 25.36 -18.10
N LEU A 53 20.16 25.06 -17.08
CA LEU A 53 19.67 23.71 -16.79
C LEU A 53 19.00 23.25 -18.08
N GLU A 54 19.48 22.12 -18.61
CA GLU A 54 18.93 21.44 -19.77
C GLU A 54 17.39 21.49 -19.70
N GLU A 55 16.79 21.74 -20.86
CA GLU A 55 15.36 21.92 -21.04
C GLU A 55 14.63 20.66 -20.55
N ILE A 56 14.30 20.64 -19.25
CA ILE A 56 13.41 19.63 -18.68
C ILE A 56 12.10 19.84 -19.41
N VAL A 57 11.82 18.98 -20.39
CA VAL A 57 10.55 18.92 -21.08
C VAL A 57 9.49 18.72 -19.99
N TYR A 58 8.81 19.80 -19.64
CA TYR A 58 7.73 19.76 -18.65
C TYR A 58 6.59 18.98 -19.29
N PHE A 59 6.55 17.67 -19.05
CA PHE A 59 5.41 16.86 -19.42
C PHE A 59 4.19 17.32 -18.62
N ARG A 60 3.34 18.11 -19.26
CA ARG A 60 2.07 18.53 -18.68
C ARG A 60 1.08 17.40 -18.92
N LEU A 61 0.86 16.58 -17.89
CA LEU A 61 -0.07 15.46 -17.92
C LEU A 61 -1.48 15.86 -18.43
N LEU A 62 -1.89 17.11 -18.22
CA LEU A 62 -3.19 17.63 -18.65
C LEU A 62 -3.27 17.99 -20.14
N ASP A 63 -2.13 18.10 -20.83
CA ASP A 63 -2.07 18.39 -22.27
C ASP A 63 -2.07 17.10 -23.11
N VAL A 64 -2.05 15.93 -22.44
CA VAL A 64 -2.07 14.61 -23.05
C VAL A 64 -3.51 14.21 -23.39
N PRO A 65 -3.77 13.65 -24.58
CA PRO A 65 -5.08 13.10 -24.92
C PRO A 65 -5.56 12.05 -23.91
N ALA A 66 -6.86 12.03 -23.65
CA ALA A 66 -7.46 11.12 -22.66
C ALA A 66 -7.15 9.65 -22.96
N ASP A 67 -7.11 9.24 -24.23
CA ASP A 67 -6.83 7.86 -24.63
C ASP A 67 -5.42 7.41 -24.24
N VAL A 68 -4.43 8.29 -24.35
CA VAL A 68 -3.06 8.01 -23.89
C VAL A 68 -3.00 7.96 -22.36
N LEU A 69 -3.78 8.79 -21.68
CA LEU A 69 -3.90 8.72 -20.21
C LEU A 69 -4.55 7.41 -19.76
N TYR A 70 -5.55 6.91 -20.49
CA TYR A 70 -6.18 5.62 -20.24
C TYR A 70 -5.19 4.48 -20.45
N GLU A 71 -4.42 4.52 -21.53
CA GLU A 71 -3.38 3.52 -21.81
C GLU A 71 -2.31 3.51 -20.72
N ILE A 72 -1.79 4.67 -20.31
CA ILE A 72 -0.82 4.75 -19.20
C ILE A 72 -1.43 4.14 -17.93
N CYS A 73 -2.69 4.48 -17.62
CA CYS A 73 -3.35 4.00 -16.41
C CYS A 73 -3.69 2.50 -16.44
N SER A 74 -3.83 1.89 -17.62
CA SER A 74 -4.09 0.45 -17.76
C SER A 74 -2.93 -0.39 -17.22
N TYR A 75 -1.70 0.15 -17.24
CA TYR A 75 -0.50 -0.46 -16.67
C TYR A 75 -0.23 -0.10 -15.21
N LEU A 76 -0.99 0.82 -14.62
CA LEU A 76 -0.78 1.25 -13.24
C LEU A 76 -1.55 0.38 -12.26
N HIS A 77 -1.04 0.28 -11.03
CA HIS A 77 -1.82 -0.29 -9.93
C HIS A 77 -3.12 0.53 -9.71
N PRO A 78 -4.31 -0.06 -9.51
CA PRO A 78 -5.59 0.66 -9.39
C PRO A 78 -5.59 1.74 -8.31
N LEU A 79 -4.89 1.52 -7.19
CA LEU A 79 -4.68 2.56 -6.17
C LEU A 79 -4.00 3.84 -6.71
N MET A 80 -3.04 3.69 -7.63
CA MET A 80 -2.36 4.83 -8.24
C MET A 80 -3.32 5.58 -9.18
N VAL A 81 -4.11 4.85 -9.98
CA VAL A 81 -5.17 5.44 -10.81
C VAL A 81 -6.16 6.21 -9.94
N LEU A 82 -6.54 5.66 -8.78
CA LEU A 82 -7.40 6.32 -7.81
C LEU A 82 -6.78 7.62 -7.27
N TYR A 83 -5.49 7.63 -6.95
CA TYR A 83 -4.80 8.84 -6.50
C TYR A 83 -4.66 9.89 -7.60
N LEU A 84 -4.36 9.49 -8.84
CA LEU A 84 -4.34 10.38 -10.00
C LEU A 84 -5.71 11.03 -10.22
N SER A 85 -6.79 10.26 -10.13
CA SER A 85 -8.17 10.77 -10.23
C SER A 85 -8.52 11.79 -9.14
N ARG A 86 -7.79 11.81 -8.02
CA ARG A 86 -7.99 12.74 -6.91
C ARG A 86 -7.05 13.95 -6.93
N ALA A 87 -6.05 13.96 -7.81
CA ALA A 87 -5.04 15.01 -7.85
C ALA A 87 -5.61 16.36 -8.34
N CYS A 88 -6.50 16.36 -9.34
CA CYS A 88 -7.19 17.57 -9.78
C CYS A 88 -8.56 17.27 -10.39
N LYS A 89 -9.39 18.32 -10.56
CA LYS A 89 -10.76 18.20 -11.08
C LYS A 89 -10.82 17.63 -12.50
N THR A 90 -9.86 17.99 -13.36
CA THR A 90 -9.80 17.52 -14.75
C THR A 90 -9.53 16.02 -14.81
N LEU A 91 -8.50 15.54 -14.10
CA LEU A 91 -8.19 14.10 -14.03
C LEU A 91 -9.33 13.31 -13.38
N ARG A 92 -10.01 13.89 -12.38
CA ARG A 92 -11.22 13.28 -11.82
C ARG A 92 -12.30 13.08 -12.88
N SER A 93 -12.55 14.09 -13.72
CA SER A 93 -13.57 14.01 -14.78
C SER A 93 -13.20 12.95 -15.82
N ILE A 94 -11.91 12.84 -16.16
CA ILE A 94 -11.41 11.88 -17.14
C ILE A 94 -11.53 10.44 -16.59
N PHE A 95 -10.97 10.17 -15.42
CA PHE A 95 -10.86 8.82 -14.84
C PHE A 95 -12.11 8.34 -14.09
N MET A 96 -13.13 9.17 -13.93
CA MET A 96 -14.44 8.76 -13.39
C MET A 96 -15.51 8.68 -14.50
N SER A 97 -15.11 8.83 -15.76
CA SER A 97 -16.00 8.69 -16.92
C SER A 97 -16.16 7.23 -17.33
N GLU A 98 -17.25 6.93 -18.03
CA GLU A 98 -17.48 5.60 -18.60
C GLU A 98 -16.40 5.19 -19.62
N ALA A 99 -15.85 6.15 -20.36
CA ALA A 99 -14.76 5.91 -21.32
C ALA A 99 -13.49 5.35 -20.64
N SER A 100 -13.26 5.69 -19.37
CA SER A 100 -12.09 5.22 -18.62
C SER A 100 -12.23 3.78 -18.08
N ARG A 101 -13.40 3.14 -18.20
CA ARG A 101 -13.67 1.81 -17.62
C ARG A 101 -12.69 0.75 -18.12
N TYR A 102 -12.31 0.80 -19.38
CA TYR A 102 -11.32 -0.12 -19.94
C TYR A 102 -9.99 -0.04 -19.18
N ALA A 103 -9.46 1.16 -18.99
CA ALA A 103 -8.20 1.37 -18.24
C ALA A 103 -8.28 0.82 -16.82
N TRP A 104 -9.39 1.05 -16.11
CA TRP A 104 -9.59 0.48 -14.79
C TRP A 104 -9.62 -1.04 -14.80
N ARG A 105 -10.40 -1.64 -15.71
CA ARG A 105 -10.49 -3.10 -15.81
C ARG A 105 -9.14 -3.72 -16.07
N THR A 106 -8.41 -3.23 -17.08
CA THR A 106 -7.07 -3.71 -17.40
C THR A 106 -6.09 -3.51 -16.24
N SER A 107 -6.18 -2.38 -15.51
CA SER A 107 -5.36 -2.16 -14.30
C SER A 107 -5.60 -3.23 -13.23
N PHE A 108 -6.83 -3.72 -13.13
CA PHE A 108 -7.22 -4.78 -12.21
C PHE A 108 -6.82 -6.17 -12.70
N GLU A 109 -6.86 -6.43 -14.00
CA GLU A 109 -6.42 -7.71 -14.60
C GLU A 109 -4.94 -8.01 -14.33
N SER A 110 -4.12 -6.97 -14.15
CA SER A 110 -2.71 -7.15 -13.79
C SER A 110 -2.48 -7.68 -12.36
N ILE A 111 -3.50 -7.67 -11.50
CA ILE A 111 -3.38 -7.98 -10.07
C ILE A 111 -4.37 -9.06 -9.62
N PHE A 112 -5.56 -9.12 -10.21
CA PHE A 112 -6.54 -10.14 -9.86
C PHE A 112 -6.20 -11.48 -10.52
N PHE A 113 -6.12 -12.53 -9.70
CA PHE A 113 -6.25 -13.89 -10.18
C PHE A 113 -7.65 -14.10 -10.79
N ASP A 114 -7.76 -15.04 -11.74
CA ASP A 114 -8.92 -15.28 -12.62
C ASP A 114 -10.30 -15.48 -11.93
N GLY A 115 -10.39 -15.43 -10.59
CA GLY A 115 -11.64 -15.53 -9.83
C GLY A 115 -12.32 -14.21 -9.46
N ILE A 116 -11.65 -13.05 -9.49
CA ILE A 116 -12.26 -11.76 -9.08
C ILE A 116 -12.87 -10.99 -10.26
N ARG A 117 -12.72 -11.49 -11.50
CA ARG A 117 -13.29 -10.83 -12.68
C ARG A 117 -14.82 -10.81 -12.69
N ASP A 118 -15.46 -11.70 -11.94
CA ASP A 118 -16.92 -11.76 -11.76
C ASP A 118 -17.43 -10.88 -10.60
N VAL A 119 -16.66 -9.87 -10.19
CA VAL A 119 -17.20 -8.80 -9.32
C VAL A 119 -18.49 -8.30 -9.94
N ARG A 120 -19.57 -8.37 -9.16
CA ARG A 120 -20.91 -8.01 -9.60
C ARG A 120 -20.88 -6.62 -10.25
N SER A 121 -21.73 -6.44 -11.27
CA SER A 121 -21.86 -5.20 -12.03
C SER A 121 -22.34 -3.98 -11.21
N ASP A 122 -22.57 -4.16 -9.92
CA ASP A 122 -23.08 -3.17 -8.99
C ASP A 122 -22.00 -2.25 -8.40
N ILE A 123 -20.74 -2.66 -8.41
CA ILE A 123 -19.63 -1.85 -7.96
C ILE A 123 -18.80 -1.38 -9.16
N CYS A 124 -18.72 -0.05 -9.33
CA CYS A 124 -17.83 0.51 -10.32
C CYS A 124 -16.36 0.36 -9.91
N GLU A 125 -15.49 0.26 -10.90
CA GLU A 125 -14.08 -0.06 -10.72
C GLU A 125 -13.33 0.96 -9.81
N PRO A 126 -13.56 2.29 -9.88
CA PRO A 126 -12.97 3.23 -8.93
C PRO A 126 -13.42 3.00 -7.47
N ARG A 127 -14.68 2.57 -7.27
CA ARG A 127 -15.20 2.25 -5.95
C ARG A 127 -14.57 0.96 -5.42
N LEU A 128 -14.40 -0.04 -6.28
CA LEU A 128 -13.71 -1.28 -5.95
C LEU A 128 -12.25 -1.01 -5.54
N ALA A 129 -11.55 -0.14 -6.29
CA ALA A 129 -10.16 0.21 -6.00
C ALA A 129 -10.04 0.89 -4.63
N ASN A 130 -10.99 1.78 -4.32
CA ASN A 130 -11.07 2.43 -3.03
C ASN A 130 -11.37 1.43 -1.89
N LEU A 131 -12.25 0.46 -2.12
CA LEU A 131 -12.60 -0.55 -1.12
C LEU A 131 -11.39 -1.46 -0.81
N LEU A 132 -10.70 -1.93 -1.85
CA LEU A 132 -9.60 -2.88 -1.72
C LEU A 132 -8.30 -2.24 -1.22
N PHE A 133 -7.95 -1.04 -1.69
CA PHE A 133 -6.60 -0.52 -1.52
C PHE A 133 -6.49 0.74 -0.67
N GLU A 134 -7.55 1.55 -0.51
CA GLU A 134 -7.51 2.76 0.31
C GLU A 134 -7.77 2.45 1.79
N ASP A 135 -6.88 2.93 2.67
CA ASP A 135 -6.99 2.76 4.14
C ASP A 135 -7.68 3.96 4.83
N ARG A 136 -7.95 5.04 4.09
CA ARG A 136 -8.66 6.21 4.63
C ARG A 136 -10.17 6.09 4.52
N CYS A 137 -10.87 6.56 5.55
CA CYS A 137 -12.32 6.68 5.56
C CYS A 137 -12.80 7.68 4.49
N ASP A 138 -13.78 7.30 3.66
CA ASP A 138 -14.33 8.15 2.59
C ASP A 138 -14.92 9.47 3.09
N ARG A 139 -15.39 9.51 4.34
CA ARG A 139 -16.03 10.69 4.91
C ARG A 139 -15.06 11.58 5.70
N CYS A 140 -14.34 11.02 6.67
CA CYS A 140 -13.48 11.81 7.56
C CYS A 140 -12.01 11.84 7.14
N LEU A 141 -11.62 11.09 6.09
CA LEU A 141 -10.27 11.00 5.53
C LEU A 141 -9.17 10.51 6.49
N LYS A 142 -9.53 10.14 7.72
CA LYS A 142 -8.64 9.53 8.70
C LYS A 142 -8.37 8.08 8.31
N SER A 143 -7.15 7.59 8.60
CA SER A 143 -6.81 6.16 8.49
C SER A 143 -7.74 5.32 9.38
N ARG A 144 -8.15 4.17 8.86
CA ARG A 144 -8.91 3.16 9.59
C ARG A 144 -8.03 2.23 10.42
N LYS A 145 -6.73 2.50 10.51
CA LYS A 145 -5.76 1.74 11.33
C LYS A 145 -5.76 0.23 11.01
N GLY A 146 -5.97 -0.14 9.75
CA GLY A 146 -6.00 -1.55 9.33
C GLY A 146 -7.34 -2.26 9.53
N GLU A 147 -8.41 -1.57 9.95
CA GLU A 147 -9.75 -2.15 9.92
C GLU A 147 -10.20 -2.43 8.48
N PHE A 148 -10.83 -3.59 8.28
CA PHE A 148 -11.41 -3.95 6.99
C PHE A 148 -12.51 -2.96 6.58
N PRO A 149 -12.61 -2.66 5.27
CA PRO A 149 -13.79 -1.97 4.74
C PRO A 149 -15.06 -2.79 4.98
N GLN A 150 -16.22 -2.13 4.90
CA GLN A 150 -17.51 -2.80 5.01
C GLN A 150 -17.92 -3.36 3.63
N PHE A 151 -17.44 -4.56 3.30
CA PHE A 151 -17.68 -5.19 1.99
C PHE A 151 -19.16 -5.39 1.69
N MET A 152 -19.95 -5.92 2.64
CA MET A 152 -21.40 -6.12 2.48
C MET A 152 -22.14 -4.82 2.13
N LEU A 153 -21.69 -3.70 2.69
CA LEU A 153 -22.29 -2.38 2.47
C LEU A 153 -21.67 -1.62 1.28
N ARG A 154 -20.61 -2.19 0.66
CA ARG A 154 -19.81 -1.57 -0.42
C ARG A 154 -19.28 -0.18 -0.06
N VAL A 155 -18.91 0.04 1.20
CA VAL A 155 -18.40 1.35 1.67
C VAL A 155 -17.09 1.26 2.42
N ASN A 156 -16.28 2.31 2.27
CA ASN A 156 -14.98 2.45 2.91
C ASN A 156 -15.06 3.46 4.07
N LEU A 157 -15.90 3.19 5.07
CA LEU A 157 -16.15 4.08 6.19
C LEU A 157 -15.60 3.51 7.50
N CYS A 158 -15.07 4.38 8.37
CA CYS A 158 -14.79 3.99 9.76
C CYS A 158 -16.10 3.84 10.55
N GLN A 159 -16.06 3.09 11.65
CA GLN A 159 -17.24 2.81 12.48
C GLN A 159 -18.00 4.07 12.90
N THR A 160 -17.29 5.14 13.29
CA THR A 160 -17.92 6.41 13.69
C THR A 160 -18.65 7.09 12.53
N CYS A 161 -18.10 7.06 11.32
CA CYS A 161 -18.76 7.65 10.15
C CYS A 161 -19.93 6.81 9.67
N LEU A 162 -19.82 5.49 9.81
CA LEU A 162 -20.88 4.55 9.48
C LEU A 162 -22.12 4.76 10.37
N TYR A 163 -21.92 4.80 11.68
CA TYR A 163 -22.99 5.03 12.66
C TYR A 163 -23.68 6.40 12.51
N LYS A 164 -22.95 7.41 12.03
CA LYS A 164 -23.49 8.75 11.76
C LYS A 164 -24.12 8.89 10.38
N SER A 165 -24.07 7.86 9.52
CA SER A 165 -24.66 7.97 8.19
C SER A 165 -26.16 7.73 8.24
N PRO A 166 -26.99 8.57 7.61
CA PRO A 166 -28.42 8.27 7.44
C PRO A 166 -28.66 7.09 6.49
N ASP A 167 -27.65 6.71 5.69
CA ASP A 167 -27.74 5.60 4.73
C ASP A 167 -27.81 4.22 5.41
N PHE A 168 -27.52 4.14 6.71
CA PHE A 168 -27.47 2.88 7.45
C PHE A 168 -28.42 2.89 8.65
N LEU A 169 -29.20 1.82 8.78
CA LEU A 169 -30.24 1.64 9.79
C LEU A 169 -29.77 0.71 10.91
N PRO A 170 -29.80 1.15 12.18
CA PRO A 170 -29.74 0.24 13.32
C PRO A 170 -30.93 -0.72 13.36
N ALA A 171 -30.69 -1.96 13.82
CA ALA A 171 -31.72 -3.01 13.94
C ALA A 171 -33.03 -2.55 14.62
N LYS A 172 -32.94 -1.66 15.62
CA LYS A 172 -34.09 -1.16 16.38
C LYS A 172 -35.07 -0.32 15.56
N PHE A 173 -34.63 0.28 14.45
CA PHE A 173 -35.45 1.13 13.59
C PHE A 173 -36.04 0.39 12.37
N LEU A 174 -35.74 -0.91 12.20
CA LEU A 174 -36.22 -1.67 11.05
C LEU A 174 -37.74 -1.77 11.00
N ARG A 175 -38.41 -1.95 12.16
CA ARG A 175 -39.87 -2.06 12.21
C ARG A 175 -40.54 -0.76 11.76
N GLU A 176 -40.15 0.36 12.39
CA GLU A 176 -40.66 1.70 12.08
C GLU A 176 -40.43 2.03 10.59
N THR A 177 -39.22 1.83 10.08
CA THR A 177 -38.91 2.10 8.67
C THR A 177 -39.70 1.21 7.70
N ALA A 178 -39.98 -0.05 8.08
CA ALA A 178 -40.76 -0.96 7.24
C ALA A 178 -42.24 -0.56 7.19
N GLU A 179 -42.80 -0.13 8.33
CA GLU A 179 -44.17 0.36 8.40
C GLU A 179 -44.31 1.67 7.61
N GLU A 180 -43.35 2.61 7.73
CA GLU A 180 -43.30 3.81 6.90
C GLU A 180 -43.31 3.50 5.39
N ALA A 181 -42.45 2.57 4.95
CA ALA A 181 -42.40 2.15 3.54
C ALA A 181 -43.66 1.39 3.08
N ASN A 182 -44.40 0.81 4.02
CA ASN A 182 -45.64 0.06 3.77
C ASN A 182 -46.91 0.86 4.11
N ASN A 183 -46.88 2.19 3.99
CA ASN A 183 -48.03 3.07 4.24
C ASN A 183 -48.65 2.88 5.64
N GLY A 184 -47.82 2.67 6.66
CA GLY A 184 -48.21 2.42 8.05
C GLY A 184 -48.72 1.01 8.32
N LYS A 185 -48.67 0.08 7.36
CA LYS A 185 -49.17 -1.29 7.54
C LYS A 185 -48.08 -2.23 8.05
N TYR A 186 -48.50 -3.19 8.87
CA TYR A 186 -47.64 -4.25 9.38
C TYR A 186 -47.01 -5.07 8.24
N VAL A 187 -45.69 -5.28 8.32
CA VAL A 187 -44.93 -6.07 7.34
C VAL A 187 -44.76 -7.50 7.84
N ARG A 188 -45.57 -8.43 7.31
CA ARG A 188 -45.59 -9.86 7.69
C ARG A 188 -44.22 -10.54 7.54
N HIS A 189 -43.44 -10.13 6.55
CA HIS A 189 -42.20 -10.79 6.15
C HIS A 189 -40.92 -10.12 6.69
N LEU A 190 -41.04 -9.22 7.66
CA LEU A 190 -39.94 -8.39 8.17
C LEU A 190 -38.71 -9.21 8.60
N GLY A 191 -38.90 -10.37 9.23
CA GLY A 191 -37.80 -11.25 9.65
C GLY A 191 -36.97 -11.79 8.48
N TRP A 192 -37.61 -12.12 7.36
CA TRP A 192 -36.95 -12.56 6.14
C TRP A 192 -36.24 -11.41 5.44
N ILE A 193 -36.90 -10.25 5.33
CA ILE A 193 -36.31 -9.04 4.74
C ILE A 193 -35.03 -8.65 5.49
N LYS A 194 -35.09 -8.62 6.84
CA LYS A 194 -33.91 -8.37 7.68
C LYS A 194 -32.75 -9.32 7.35
N ARG A 195 -33.02 -10.61 7.14
CA ARG A 195 -32.00 -11.63 6.90
C ARG A 195 -31.26 -11.45 5.57
N PHE A 196 -31.93 -10.91 4.56
CA PHE A 196 -31.35 -10.67 3.23
C PHE A 196 -30.83 -9.24 3.04
N THR A 197 -31.07 -8.37 4.02
CA THR A 197 -30.57 -6.99 3.97
C THR A 197 -29.07 -6.96 4.23
N PRO A 198 -28.25 -6.39 3.33
CA PRO A 198 -26.83 -6.22 3.57
C PRO A 198 -26.57 -5.46 4.87
N SER A 199 -25.75 -6.04 5.74
CA SER A 199 -25.47 -5.48 7.06
C SER A 199 -23.99 -5.55 7.42
N THR A 200 -23.60 -4.78 8.42
CA THR A 200 -22.29 -4.93 9.09
C THR A 200 -22.28 -6.18 9.97
N PRO A 201 -21.15 -6.89 10.11
CA PRO A 201 -21.00 -7.89 11.15
C PRO A 201 -21.21 -7.28 12.54
N SER A 202 -21.97 -7.95 13.41
CA SER A 202 -22.06 -7.58 14.83
C SER A 202 -20.71 -7.85 15.52
N LEU A 203 -20.14 -6.84 16.19
CA LEU A 203 -18.86 -6.96 16.93
C LEU A 203 -19.03 -7.47 18.38
N GLY A 204 -20.17 -8.09 18.71
CA GLY A 204 -20.35 -8.81 19.99
C GLY A 204 -20.59 -7.93 21.23
N TYR A 205 -20.33 -8.51 22.41
CA TYR A 205 -20.94 -8.17 23.72
C TYR A 205 -20.75 -6.73 24.26
N PHE A 206 -19.86 -5.92 23.67
CA PHE A 206 -19.70 -4.50 24.03
C PHE A 206 -19.65 -3.57 22.79
N GLY A 207 -19.98 -4.09 21.60
CA GLY A 207 -19.65 -3.51 20.30
C GLY A 207 -20.82 -2.87 19.54
N THR A 208 -20.46 -2.05 18.54
CA THR A 208 -21.37 -1.27 17.69
C THR A 208 -22.57 -2.07 17.17
N PRO A 209 -23.79 -1.49 17.20
CA PRO A 209 -24.99 -2.19 16.74
C PRO A 209 -24.86 -2.60 15.28
N GLU A 210 -25.48 -3.73 14.92
CA GLU A 210 -25.63 -4.13 13.52
C GLU A 210 -26.36 -3.03 12.75
N LEU A 211 -25.72 -2.56 11.67
CA LEU A 211 -26.24 -1.56 10.77
C LEU A 211 -26.57 -2.19 9.43
N PHE A 212 -27.76 -1.90 8.92
CA PHE A 212 -28.32 -2.40 7.68
C PHE A 212 -28.30 -1.31 6.62
N ASP A 213 -28.11 -1.66 5.35
CA ASP A 213 -28.29 -0.68 4.28
C ASP A 213 -29.77 -0.24 4.17
N ARG A 214 -30.02 1.06 4.36
CA ARG A 214 -31.37 1.63 4.36
C ARG A 214 -32.06 1.44 3.02
N ALA A 215 -31.34 1.66 1.92
CA ALA A 215 -31.91 1.65 0.58
C ALA A 215 -32.33 0.23 0.18
N SER A 216 -31.44 -0.75 0.36
CA SER A 216 -31.76 -2.16 0.10
C SER A 216 -32.91 -2.67 0.97
N PHE A 217 -32.96 -2.26 2.24
CA PHE A 217 -34.06 -2.63 3.14
C PHE A 217 -35.41 -2.10 2.63
N VAL A 218 -35.49 -0.81 2.30
CA VAL A 218 -36.72 -0.19 1.81
C VAL A 218 -37.17 -0.79 0.48
N GLU A 219 -36.23 -1.01 -0.45
CA GLU A 219 -36.51 -1.66 -1.74
C GLU A 219 -37.13 -3.06 -1.54
N MET A 220 -36.61 -3.86 -0.61
CA MET A 220 -37.19 -5.17 -0.28
C MET A 220 -38.61 -5.09 0.30
N VAL A 221 -38.87 -4.10 1.16
CA VAL A 221 -40.22 -3.89 1.72
C VAL A 221 -41.17 -3.51 0.59
N GLU A 222 -40.76 -2.59 -0.29
CA GLU A 222 -41.58 -2.16 -1.43
C GLU A 222 -41.87 -3.28 -2.42
N GLU A 223 -40.91 -4.17 -2.68
CA GLU A 223 -41.08 -5.32 -3.56
C GLU A 223 -42.01 -6.40 -2.99
N THR A 224 -42.06 -6.54 -1.65
CA THR A 224 -42.75 -7.66 -0.99
C THR A 224 -44.10 -7.28 -0.38
N LYS A 225 -44.44 -5.98 -0.33
CA LYS A 225 -45.64 -5.48 0.36
C LYS A 225 -46.97 -6.03 -0.18
N ASP A 226 -47.06 -6.26 -1.49
CA ASP A 226 -48.29 -6.67 -2.18
C ASP A 226 -48.25 -8.15 -2.64
N LEU A 227 -47.20 -8.90 -2.30
CA LEU A 227 -47.06 -10.31 -2.71
C LEU A 227 -47.97 -11.23 -1.91
N THR A 228 -48.55 -12.21 -2.59
CA THR A 228 -49.17 -13.37 -1.95
C THR A 228 -48.11 -14.24 -1.26
N LEU A 229 -48.54 -15.18 -0.41
CA LEU A 229 -47.62 -16.08 0.29
C LEU A 229 -46.78 -16.95 -0.67
N ASP A 230 -47.37 -17.40 -1.78
CA ASP A 230 -46.69 -18.21 -2.79
C ASP A 230 -45.69 -17.38 -3.59
N GLU A 231 -46.07 -16.17 -4.02
CA GLU A 231 -45.17 -15.23 -4.69
C GLU A 231 -44.01 -14.81 -3.77
N PHE A 232 -44.28 -14.61 -2.49
CA PHE A 232 -43.24 -14.31 -1.50
C PHE A 232 -42.25 -15.48 -1.34
N CYS A 233 -42.71 -16.73 -1.38
CA CYS A 233 -41.82 -17.88 -1.31
C CYS A 233 -40.87 -17.93 -2.52
N VAL A 234 -41.39 -17.68 -3.72
CA VAL A 234 -40.56 -17.57 -4.95
C VAL A 234 -39.55 -16.43 -4.83
N TRP A 235 -39.98 -15.25 -4.36
CA TRP A 235 -39.09 -14.11 -4.13
C TRP A 235 -38.01 -14.45 -3.10
N ARG A 236 -38.37 -15.10 -1.99
CA ARG A 236 -37.46 -15.47 -0.89
C ARG A 236 -36.35 -16.39 -1.38
N ASP A 237 -36.68 -17.39 -2.19
CA ASP A 237 -35.71 -18.37 -2.66
C ASP A 237 -34.72 -17.74 -3.65
N LYS A 238 -35.21 -16.90 -4.56
CA LYS A 238 -34.36 -16.08 -5.44
C LYS A 238 -33.47 -15.12 -4.64
N GLU A 239 -34.02 -14.45 -3.63
CA GLU A 239 -33.27 -13.48 -2.85
C GLU A 239 -32.23 -14.11 -1.94
N LYS A 240 -32.50 -15.33 -1.46
CA LYS A 240 -31.52 -16.14 -0.75
C LYS A 240 -30.31 -16.43 -1.63
N GLU A 241 -30.51 -16.86 -2.87
CA GLU A 241 -29.42 -17.11 -3.83
C GLU A 241 -28.62 -15.83 -4.10
N ASN A 242 -29.30 -14.70 -4.34
CA ASN A 242 -28.66 -13.40 -4.52
C ASN A 242 -27.79 -13.01 -3.31
N PHE A 243 -28.30 -13.22 -2.09
CA PHE A 243 -27.61 -12.83 -0.87
C PHE A 243 -26.41 -13.74 -0.56
N GLU A 244 -26.52 -15.05 -0.81
CA GLU A 244 -25.38 -15.97 -0.69
C GLU A 244 -24.30 -15.66 -1.72
N SER A 245 -24.67 -15.35 -2.97
CA SER A 245 -23.72 -14.86 -3.98
C SER A 245 -22.99 -13.58 -3.53
N LEU A 246 -23.70 -12.61 -2.94
CA LEU A 246 -23.09 -11.39 -2.39
C LEU A 246 -22.10 -11.71 -1.25
N LYS A 247 -22.45 -12.64 -0.35
CA LYS A 247 -21.55 -13.06 0.74
C LYS A 247 -20.28 -13.71 0.21
N ASP A 248 -20.40 -14.58 -0.78
CA ASP A 248 -19.27 -15.26 -1.37
C ASP A 248 -18.33 -14.28 -2.07
N GLU A 249 -18.86 -13.29 -2.79
CA GLU A 249 -18.04 -12.22 -3.35
C GLU A 249 -17.36 -11.39 -2.25
N CYS A 250 -18.08 -11.01 -1.19
CA CYS A 250 -17.49 -10.28 -0.07
C CYS A 250 -16.38 -11.07 0.63
N ARG A 251 -16.50 -12.40 0.68
CA ARG A 251 -15.47 -13.30 1.20
C ARG A 251 -14.24 -13.28 0.32
N GLN A 252 -14.40 -13.45 -0.99
CA GLN A 252 -13.30 -13.41 -1.97
C GLN A 252 -12.56 -12.06 -1.93
N LEU A 253 -13.29 -10.93 -1.88
CA LEU A 253 -12.67 -9.61 -1.77
C LEU A 253 -11.88 -9.43 -0.47
N LYS A 254 -12.36 -10.02 0.63
CA LYS A 254 -11.67 -9.99 1.91
C LYS A 254 -10.39 -10.83 1.87
N GLU A 255 -10.48 -12.05 1.34
CA GLU A 255 -9.33 -12.97 1.17
C GLU A 255 -8.26 -12.33 0.29
N PHE A 256 -8.65 -11.78 -0.86
CA PHE A 256 -7.74 -11.06 -1.75
C PHE A 256 -7.04 -9.88 -1.04
N LYS A 257 -7.78 -9.09 -0.26
CA LYS A 257 -7.18 -7.97 0.49
C LYS A 257 -6.16 -8.46 1.53
N ILE A 258 -6.41 -9.62 2.17
CA ILE A 258 -5.48 -10.24 3.12
C ILE A 258 -4.22 -10.67 2.39
N GLU A 259 -4.36 -11.43 1.30
CA GLU A 259 -3.25 -11.93 0.49
C GLU A 259 -2.36 -10.78 0.00
N MET A 260 -2.96 -9.72 -0.56
CA MET A 260 -2.22 -8.54 -1.02
C MET A 260 -1.46 -7.84 0.12
N ALA A 261 -2.04 -7.78 1.33
CA ALA A 261 -1.37 -7.21 2.49
C ALA A 261 -0.18 -8.08 2.95
N GLU A 262 -0.32 -9.40 2.90
CA GLU A 262 0.74 -10.36 3.21
C GLU A 262 1.89 -10.26 2.20
N CYS A 263 1.59 -10.26 0.89
CA CYS A 263 2.58 -10.06 -0.17
C CYS A 263 3.34 -8.73 0.02
N ALA A 264 2.62 -7.63 0.26
CA ALA A 264 3.24 -6.33 0.51
C ALA A 264 4.13 -6.32 1.79
N ALA A 265 3.72 -7.06 2.82
CA ALA A 265 4.52 -7.21 4.04
C ALA A 265 5.79 -8.03 3.80
N LEU A 266 5.70 -9.11 3.00
CA LEU A 266 6.83 -9.94 2.60
C LEU A 266 7.85 -9.15 1.77
N GLU A 267 7.40 -8.43 0.74
CA GLU A 267 8.27 -7.56 -0.05
C GLU A 267 8.99 -6.51 0.81
N LYS A 268 8.25 -5.90 1.74
CA LYS A 268 8.83 -4.90 2.65
C LYS A 268 9.86 -5.54 3.59
N ALA A 269 9.60 -6.76 4.06
CA ALA A 269 10.55 -7.51 4.87
C ALA A 269 11.80 -7.89 4.05
N GLU A 270 11.66 -8.27 2.79
CA GLU A 270 12.76 -8.55 1.86
C GLU A 270 13.60 -7.31 1.59
N LYS A 271 12.98 -6.18 1.21
CA LYS A 271 13.65 -4.89 1.02
C LYS A 271 14.44 -4.48 2.26
N ARG A 272 13.86 -4.66 3.44
CA ARG A 272 14.53 -4.43 4.74
C ARG A 272 15.70 -5.39 4.99
N ARG A 273 15.54 -6.69 4.71
CA ARG A 273 16.61 -7.68 4.82
C ARG A 273 17.76 -7.35 3.87
N ALA A 274 17.45 -7.03 2.61
CA ALA A 274 18.42 -6.60 1.60
C ALA A 274 19.18 -5.34 2.03
N ALA A 275 18.50 -4.34 2.59
CA ALA A 275 19.15 -3.14 3.14
C ALA A 275 20.13 -3.48 4.28
N GLY A 276 19.79 -4.43 5.16
CA GLY A 276 20.68 -4.89 6.22
C GLY A 276 21.89 -5.69 5.71
N VAL A 277 21.71 -6.51 4.67
CA VAL A 277 22.82 -7.20 3.99
C VAL A 277 23.75 -6.18 3.32
N GLN A 278 23.19 -5.22 2.60
CA GLN A 278 23.97 -4.17 1.94
C GLN A 278 24.75 -3.33 2.95
N ARG A 279 24.13 -2.94 4.07
CA ARG A 279 24.82 -2.24 5.16
C ARG A 279 26.08 -2.98 5.62
N ARG A 280 26.01 -4.31 5.81
CA ARG A 280 27.15 -5.13 6.23
C ARG A 280 28.26 -5.18 5.18
N LYS A 281 27.90 -5.23 3.90
CA LYS A 281 28.85 -5.09 2.79
C LYS A 281 29.52 -3.72 2.79
N ASP A 282 28.77 -2.65 3.02
CA ASP A 282 29.31 -1.29 3.07
C ASP A 282 30.27 -1.12 4.26
N ILE A 283 29.94 -1.69 5.43
CA ILE A 283 30.84 -1.72 6.59
C ILE A 283 32.13 -2.47 6.23
N ALA A 284 32.03 -3.66 5.64
CA ALA A 284 33.19 -4.46 5.22
C ALA A 284 34.11 -3.69 4.25
N ALA A 285 33.52 -3.04 3.24
CA ALA A 285 34.27 -2.22 2.29
C ALA A 285 35.03 -1.08 3.00
N ARG A 286 34.36 -0.34 3.88
CA ARG A 286 34.99 0.77 4.62
C ARG A 286 36.05 0.29 5.61
N LEU A 287 35.89 -0.90 6.20
CA LEU A 287 36.92 -1.52 7.03
C LEU A 287 38.18 -1.80 6.21
N ALA A 288 38.02 -2.37 5.02
CA ALA A 288 39.14 -2.66 4.12
C ALA A 288 39.82 -1.37 3.65
N GLU A 289 39.06 -0.34 3.29
CA GLU A 289 39.58 1.00 2.95
C GLU A 289 40.35 1.64 4.11
N ALA A 290 39.87 1.47 5.34
CA ALA A 290 40.53 1.94 6.55
C ALA A 290 41.72 1.04 6.99
N GLY A 291 42.06 0.00 6.23
CA GLY A 291 43.21 -0.87 6.48
C GLY A 291 42.98 -1.96 7.53
N TYR A 292 41.75 -2.26 7.91
CA TYR A 292 41.43 -3.36 8.82
C TYR A 292 41.23 -4.67 8.07
N THR A 293 41.69 -5.77 8.67
CA THR A 293 41.50 -7.13 8.13
C THR A 293 40.71 -7.99 9.12
N THR A 294 39.87 -8.89 8.62
CA THR A 294 39.16 -9.85 9.47
C THR A 294 40.09 -10.94 9.99
N ASN A 295 39.70 -11.57 11.10
CA ASN A 295 40.46 -12.68 11.69
C ASN A 295 40.32 -14.02 10.94
N ARG A 296 39.58 -14.04 9.83
CA ARG A 296 39.38 -15.24 9.01
C ARG A 296 40.51 -15.44 8.00
N PRO A 297 40.87 -16.70 7.68
CA PRO A 297 41.75 -16.99 6.55
C PRO A 297 41.15 -16.40 5.26
N GLY A 298 41.91 -15.57 4.55
CA GLY A 298 41.43 -14.85 3.37
C GLY A 298 40.99 -13.39 3.63
N GLY A 299 40.74 -13.00 4.88
CA GLY A 299 40.45 -11.61 5.26
C GLY A 299 39.07 -11.09 4.84
N GLU A 300 38.21 -11.96 4.32
CA GLU A 300 36.87 -11.59 3.84
C GLU A 300 35.88 -11.45 5.00
N ALA A 301 34.90 -10.56 4.83
CA ALA A 301 33.79 -10.31 5.76
C ALA A 301 32.47 -10.82 5.16
N ASP A 302 32.40 -12.12 4.93
CA ASP A 302 31.26 -12.84 4.36
C ASP A 302 30.09 -13.03 5.34
N GLU A 303 28.99 -13.66 4.90
CA GLU A 303 27.81 -13.87 5.75
C GLU A 303 28.13 -14.69 7.01
N GLU A 304 29.09 -15.61 6.93
CA GLU A 304 29.47 -16.44 8.05
C GLU A 304 30.32 -15.67 9.08
N PHE A 305 31.22 -14.77 8.62
CA PHE A 305 31.88 -13.78 9.48
C PHE A 305 30.85 -12.92 10.24
N TRP A 306 29.86 -12.37 9.54
CA TRP A 306 28.83 -11.57 10.17
C TRP A 306 27.96 -12.40 11.12
N GLY A 307 27.68 -13.66 10.80
CA GLY A 307 27.04 -14.61 11.71
C GLY A 307 27.83 -14.79 13.02
N ASP A 308 29.15 -14.92 12.93
CA ASP A 308 30.04 -15.02 14.09
C ASP A 308 30.10 -13.73 14.91
N VAL A 309 30.22 -12.57 14.25
CA VAL A 309 30.17 -11.25 14.91
C VAL A 309 28.88 -11.12 15.71
N LEU A 310 27.75 -11.44 15.10
CA LEU A 310 26.43 -11.31 15.74
C LEU A 310 26.24 -12.32 16.88
N ARG A 311 26.77 -13.53 16.77
CA ARG A 311 26.78 -14.51 17.86
C ARG A 311 27.64 -14.04 19.03
N THR A 312 28.82 -13.48 18.77
CA THR A 312 29.71 -12.93 19.80
C THR A 312 29.04 -11.77 20.52
N LEU A 313 28.46 -10.82 19.78
CA LEU A 313 27.75 -9.67 20.35
C LEU A 313 26.52 -10.06 21.17
N SER A 314 25.81 -11.12 20.81
CA SER A 314 24.66 -11.61 21.59
C SER A 314 25.05 -12.26 22.92
N ARG A 315 26.32 -12.65 23.11
CA ARG A 315 26.81 -13.29 24.36
C ARG A 315 27.39 -12.30 25.36
N ASP A 316 27.70 -11.08 24.92
CA ASP A 316 28.11 -9.99 25.80
C ASP A 316 26.94 -9.58 26.69
N LYS A 317 27.14 -9.53 28.02
CA LYS A 317 26.08 -9.23 28.99
C LYS A 317 25.99 -7.74 29.34
N LEU A 318 26.98 -6.93 28.98
CA LEU A 318 27.03 -5.51 29.38
C LEU A 318 26.40 -4.55 28.36
N THR A 319 26.58 -4.76 27.05
CA THR A 319 26.09 -3.83 26.00
C THR A 319 25.56 -4.49 24.69
N PRO A 320 24.96 -5.69 24.70
CA PRO A 320 24.65 -6.46 23.48
C PRO A 320 23.64 -5.81 22.52
N SER A 321 22.69 -5.01 23.03
CA SER A 321 21.58 -4.52 22.20
C SER A 321 22.00 -3.37 21.27
N ARG A 322 22.88 -2.46 21.71
CA ARG A 322 23.25 -1.27 20.93
C ARG A 322 24.15 -1.62 19.76
N TYR A 323 25.20 -2.40 20.00
CA TYR A 323 26.17 -2.77 18.96
C TYR A 323 25.61 -3.72 17.91
N ARG A 324 24.81 -4.70 18.32
CA ARG A 324 24.07 -5.56 17.38
C ARG A 324 23.16 -4.73 16.48
N THR A 325 22.49 -3.73 17.04
CA THR A 325 21.62 -2.82 16.29
C THR A 325 22.41 -1.98 15.28
N LEU A 326 23.60 -1.50 15.63
CA LEU A 326 24.45 -0.70 14.73
C LEU A 326 24.91 -1.47 13.48
N ILE A 327 25.21 -2.77 13.64
CA ILE A 327 25.69 -3.62 12.54
C ILE A 327 24.52 -4.17 11.71
N SER A 328 23.46 -4.65 12.36
CA SER A 328 22.34 -5.35 11.70
C SER A 328 21.14 -4.45 11.37
N ARG A 329 21.30 -3.12 11.46
CA ARG A 329 20.20 -2.21 11.15
C ARG A 329 19.76 -2.39 9.69
N GLN A 330 18.45 -2.47 9.48
CA GLN A 330 17.83 -2.59 8.16
C GLN A 330 17.75 -1.23 7.45
N ALA A 331 18.88 -0.53 7.37
CA ALA A 331 18.99 0.79 6.76
C ALA A 331 20.42 1.03 6.23
N PRO A 332 20.58 1.83 5.17
CA PRO A 332 21.89 2.16 4.61
C PRO A 332 22.87 2.68 5.66
N LEU A 333 24.16 2.40 5.48
CA LEU A 333 25.22 2.98 6.31
C LEU A 333 25.39 4.47 5.94
N THR A 334 25.30 5.34 6.94
CA THR A 334 25.52 6.78 6.73
C THR A 334 26.96 7.15 7.08
N ASP A 335 27.49 8.20 6.44
CA ASP A 335 28.83 8.69 6.73
C ASP A 335 28.99 9.19 8.15
N LYS A 336 27.94 9.77 8.72
CA LYS A 336 27.92 10.23 10.11
C LYS A 336 28.15 9.06 11.07
N GLU A 337 27.40 7.97 10.89
CA GLU A 337 27.51 6.77 11.74
C GLU A 337 28.87 6.09 11.61
N TRP A 338 29.44 6.08 10.41
CA TRP A 338 30.78 5.56 10.21
C TRP A 338 31.82 6.38 10.96
N LYS A 339 31.74 7.72 10.86
CA LYS A 339 32.68 8.65 11.51
C LYS A 339 32.58 8.69 13.02
N GLU A 340 31.43 8.35 13.60
CA GLU A 340 31.26 8.20 15.06
C GLU A 340 32.17 7.10 15.63
N GLY A 341 32.63 6.15 14.80
CA GLY A 341 33.62 5.14 15.19
C GLY A 341 33.09 4.02 16.09
N ASP A 342 31.85 4.10 16.56
CA ASP A 342 31.19 3.08 17.39
C ASP A 342 31.21 1.68 16.73
N ILE A 343 31.01 1.61 15.42
CA ILE A 343 31.03 0.34 14.65
C ILE A 343 32.43 -0.27 14.67
N LEU A 344 33.46 0.56 14.43
CA LEU A 344 34.84 0.12 14.38
C LEU A 344 35.31 -0.34 15.77
N LYS A 345 35.06 0.48 16.79
CA LYS A 345 35.36 0.17 18.19
C LYS A 345 34.73 -1.16 18.61
N CYS A 346 33.45 -1.36 18.29
CA CYS A 346 32.73 -2.60 18.57
C CYS A 346 33.41 -3.83 17.96
N LEU A 347 33.80 -3.77 16.69
CA LEU A 347 34.40 -4.90 15.98
C LEU A 347 35.82 -5.23 16.49
N ILE A 348 36.58 -4.21 16.89
CA ILE A 348 37.89 -4.35 17.55
C ILE A 348 37.71 -4.99 18.93
N ASP A 349 36.80 -4.47 19.76
CA ASP A 349 36.53 -4.96 21.12
C ASP A 349 36.04 -6.43 21.10
N CYS A 350 35.29 -6.81 20.06
CA CYS A 350 34.86 -8.21 19.86
C CYS A 350 35.96 -9.12 19.33
N GLY A 351 37.17 -8.59 19.07
CA GLY A 351 38.30 -9.33 18.53
C GLY A 351 37.97 -9.99 17.20
N LYS A 352 37.22 -9.30 16.31
CA LYS A 352 36.84 -9.83 14.99
C LYS A 352 37.64 -9.23 13.85
N ILE A 353 38.22 -8.05 14.07
CA ILE A 353 39.09 -7.36 13.14
C ILE A 353 40.39 -6.94 13.82
N VAL A 354 41.46 -6.82 13.04
CA VAL A 354 42.75 -6.26 13.46
C VAL A 354 43.20 -5.23 12.43
N GLU A 355 43.94 -4.23 12.89
CA GLU A 355 44.60 -3.26 12.04
C GLU A 355 45.66 -3.97 11.17
N GLY A 356 45.51 -3.90 9.85
CA GLY A 356 46.29 -4.69 8.88
C GLY A 356 47.79 -4.44 8.95
N ASP A 357 48.21 -3.24 9.37
CA ASP A 357 49.62 -2.90 9.55
C ASP A 357 50.29 -3.68 10.69
N LYS A 358 49.53 -4.03 11.74
CA LYS A 358 50.01 -4.93 12.81
C LYS A 358 50.22 -6.36 12.30
N LEU A 359 49.44 -6.81 11.32
CA LEU A 359 49.57 -8.12 10.69
C LEU A 359 50.70 -8.18 9.64
N ARG A 360 50.90 -7.12 8.84
CA ARG A 360 52.08 -6.99 7.95
C ARG A 360 53.37 -7.01 8.76
N ALA A 361 53.48 -6.17 9.80
CA ALA A 361 54.66 -6.14 10.68
C ALA A 361 54.88 -7.47 11.43
N ALA A 362 53.81 -8.17 11.81
CA ALA A 362 53.91 -9.50 12.45
C ALA A 362 54.32 -10.61 11.46
N ARG A 363 53.84 -10.56 10.21
CA ARG A 363 54.23 -11.50 9.13
C ARG A 363 55.68 -11.27 8.69
N GLU A 364 56.10 -10.02 8.55
CA GLU A 364 57.49 -9.64 8.26
C GLU A 364 58.44 -10.06 9.39
N LYS A 365 58.05 -9.87 10.65
CA LYS A 365 58.80 -10.40 11.80
C LYS A 365 58.91 -11.93 11.75
N LYS A 366 57.81 -12.67 11.56
CA LYS A 366 57.83 -14.14 11.45
C LYS A 366 58.64 -14.65 10.25
N GLY A 367 58.58 -13.96 9.11
CA GLY A 367 59.39 -14.24 7.93
C GLY A 367 60.88 -14.06 8.21
N SER A 368 61.27 -12.94 8.84
CA SER A 368 62.68 -12.69 9.18
C SER A 368 63.22 -13.71 10.19
N THR A 369 62.43 -14.11 11.20
CA THR A 369 62.84 -15.09 12.21
C THR A 369 62.97 -16.49 11.60
N GLY A 370 62.04 -16.88 10.71
CA GLY A 370 62.10 -18.16 9.99
C GLY A 370 63.27 -18.24 9.02
N GLN A 371 63.58 -17.14 8.33
CA GLN A 371 64.71 -17.07 7.40
C GLN A 371 66.04 -17.12 8.17
N ARG A 372 66.15 -16.40 9.29
CA ARG A 372 67.32 -16.42 10.19
C ARG A 372 67.55 -17.82 10.80
N ALA A 373 66.49 -18.52 11.22
CA ALA A 373 66.57 -19.90 11.71
C ALA A 373 67.02 -20.89 10.62
N LYS A 374 66.55 -20.71 9.37
CA LYS A 374 66.94 -21.53 8.22
C LYS A 374 68.41 -21.32 7.84
N THR A 375 68.89 -20.08 7.88
CA THR A 375 70.31 -19.75 7.65
C THR A 375 71.24 -20.34 8.72
N VAL A 376 70.82 -20.31 9.99
CA VAL A 376 71.58 -20.91 11.10
C VAL A 376 71.63 -22.44 10.98
N ALA A 377 70.52 -23.09 10.60
CA ALA A 377 70.47 -24.53 10.38
C ALA A 377 71.32 -24.98 9.17
N GLU A 378 71.39 -24.18 8.11
CA GLU A 378 72.27 -24.45 6.96
C GLU A 378 73.75 -24.21 7.28
N GLY A 379 74.08 -23.22 8.12
CA GLY A 379 75.44 -22.99 8.63
C GLY A 379 75.96 -24.15 9.49
N LEU A 380 75.12 -24.67 10.39
CA LEU A 380 75.46 -25.84 11.23
C LEU A 380 75.67 -27.12 10.40
N LYS A 381 74.89 -27.32 9.33
CA LYS A 381 75.07 -28.45 8.40
C LYS A 381 76.35 -28.36 7.55
N ARG A 382 76.85 -27.14 7.28
CA ARG A 382 78.11 -26.93 6.55
C ARG A 382 79.33 -27.11 7.45
N GLY A 383 79.27 -26.66 8.71
CA GLY A 383 80.33 -26.86 9.69
C GLY A 383 80.53 -28.32 10.12
N ALA A 384 79.46 -29.13 10.11
CA ALA A 384 79.56 -30.57 10.38
C ALA A 384 80.19 -31.39 9.23
N LYS A 385 80.25 -30.83 8.01
CA LYS A 385 80.90 -31.46 6.84
C LYS A 385 82.36 -31.09 6.65
N SER A 386 82.89 -30.12 7.41
CA SER A 386 84.31 -29.72 7.37
C SER A 386 85.15 -30.33 8.50
N LEU A 387 84.55 -31.20 9.33
CA LEU A 387 85.21 -31.91 10.45
C LEU A 387 85.16 -33.45 10.29
N SER A 388 84.85 -33.92 9.08
CA SER A 388 85.01 -35.29 8.60
C SER A 388 85.98 -35.27 7.42
#